data_AF-A0A1G1LM51-F1
#
_entry.id   AF-A0A1G1LM51-F1
#
_cell.length_a   1.000
_cell.length_b   1.000
_cell.length_c   1.000
_cell.angle_alpha   90.00
_cell.angle_beta   90.00
_cell.angle_gamma   90.00
#
_symmetry.space_group_name_H-M   'P 1'
#
loop_
_entity.id
_entity.type
_entity.pdbx_description
1 polymer ?
#
loop_
_entity_poly.entity_id
_entity_poly.type
_entity_poly.pdbx_seq_one_letter_code
_entity_poly.pdbx_strand_id
1 'polypeptide(L)'
;MTGYTIFSRLSFNKATAESYSGTLLKPAEAVVDLSHPALNQIDEENKAALLRYFASTPRWEVGLDKNNAPFAVKREKNYKGGYFSALNGYYTKHDLSEPLSNDDYFQTRALISFDNIYGYGNKKDLITHSAVGDNPVLLTVETPYSGTPGYSSYLVAKANSVNMEIYEQSSSVERKLTAKIYNEISEEIAEVIKNIEQIKKTGLLPETSPHYSAPAINSFLNVYTSWRTKEEDLKSDFLQYGIYTLSGALCPKASGQVYAKAVNLNDNSFLSEITVRNSSRRIIGWSEEGKACFPYESEIIIGEGGWNTRHHVRIELWHIADSDKSETKLAEITKTVAGYQF
;
A
#
# COMPACT_ATOMS: atom_id res chain seq x y z
N MET A 1 -5.97 -16.81 27.84
CA MET A 1 -6.71 -17.62 26.86
C MET A 1 -7.75 -16.72 26.21
N THR A 2 -7.37 -16.10 25.10
CA THR A 2 -8.21 -15.19 24.32
C THR A 2 -7.89 -15.55 22.87
N GLY A 3 -8.87 -16.22 22.23
CA GLY A 3 -8.71 -16.77 20.89
C GLY A 3 -8.58 -15.66 19.86
N TYR A 4 -7.56 -15.78 19.02
CA TYR A 4 -7.42 -14.97 17.81
C TYR A 4 -8.30 -15.60 16.73
N THR A 5 -9.38 -14.92 16.34
CA THR A 5 -10.12 -15.31 15.14
C THR A 5 -9.47 -14.64 13.94
N ILE A 6 -8.56 -15.36 13.29
CA ILE A 6 -8.09 -15.06 11.95
C ILE A 6 -9.24 -15.42 10.99
N PHE A 7 -9.64 -14.48 10.14
CA PHE A 7 -10.59 -14.75 9.06
C PHE A 7 -9.98 -15.77 8.09
N SER A 8 -10.37 -17.04 8.25
CA SER A 8 -10.10 -18.10 7.29
C SER A 8 -11.14 -18.06 6.17
N ARG A 9 -10.66 -18.21 4.94
CA ARG A 9 -11.50 -18.51 3.79
C ARG A 9 -11.87 -19.99 3.82
N LEU A 10 -13.17 -20.25 3.63
CA LEU A 10 -13.78 -21.43 3.01
C LEU A 10 -13.84 -22.73 3.84
N SER A 11 -14.91 -22.84 4.63
CA SER A 11 -15.70 -24.07 4.73
C SER A 11 -17.05 -23.84 4.04
N PHE A 12 -17.21 -24.41 2.84
CA PHE A 12 -18.50 -24.47 2.14
C PHE A 12 -19.41 -25.47 2.85
N ASN A 13 -20.04 -25.05 3.94
CA ASN A 13 -21.30 -25.62 4.39
C ASN A 13 -22.43 -24.83 3.72
N LYS A 14 -23.43 -25.55 3.21
CA LYS A 14 -24.68 -25.04 2.63
C LYS A 14 -25.43 -24.16 3.65
N ALA A 15 -24.98 -22.93 3.84
CA ALA A 15 -25.78 -21.85 4.38
C ALA A 15 -26.56 -21.25 3.20
N THR A 16 -27.86 -21.13 3.39
CA THR A 16 -28.81 -20.51 2.47
C THR A 16 -28.36 -19.09 2.11
N ALA A 17 -28.67 -18.66 0.88
CA ALA A 17 -28.21 -17.44 0.23
C ALA A 17 -28.74 -16.11 0.83
N GLU A 18 -28.70 -15.96 2.15
CA GLU A 18 -29.06 -14.73 2.85
C GLU A 18 -27.82 -13.84 3.08
N SER A 19 -27.61 -12.92 2.14
CA SER A 19 -26.83 -11.67 2.21
C SER A 19 -25.29 -11.76 2.35
N TYR A 20 -24.60 -11.99 1.23
CA TYR A 20 -23.18 -11.63 1.05
C TYR A 20 -22.96 -10.12 0.77
N SER A 21 -23.94 -9.28 1.14
CA SER A 21 -23.91 -7.83 0.97
C SER A 21 -24.73 -7.16 2.04
N GLY A 22 -24.23 -6.06 2.58
CA GLY A 22 -25.00 -5.21 3.47
C GLY A 22 -26.01 -4.37 2.69
N THR A 23 -26.96 -3.78 3.41
CA THR A 23 -27.86 -2.78 2.88
C THR A 23 -27.10 -1.47 2.70
N LEU A 24 -27.31 -0.77 1.60
CA LEU A 24 -26.73 0.55 1.36
C LEU A 24 -27.63 1.62 1.97
N LEU A 25 -27.03 2.48 2.79
CA LEU A 25 -27.66 3.58 3.50
C LEU A 25 -27.00 4.91 3.11
N LYS A 26 -27.73 6.01 3.28
CA LYS A 26 -27.19 7.38 3.27
C LYS A 26 -27.55 8.10 4.57
N PRO A 27 -26.94 7.67 5.69
CA PRO A 27 -27.26 8.20 7.01
C PRO A 27 -26.77 9.64 7.14
N ALA A 28 -27.55 10.52 7.77
CA ALA A 28 -27.28 11.95 7.85
C ALA A 28 -25.96 12.28 8.57
N GLU A 29 -25.46 11.35 9.37
CA GLU A 29 -24.22 11.42 10.16
C GLU A 29 -22.97 11.04 9.35
N ALA A 30 -23.13 10.34 8.22
CA ALA A 30 -22.02 9.95 7.34
C ALA A 30 -21.63 11.08 6.38
N VAL A 31 -21.38 12.27 6.93
CA VAL A 31 -21.01 13.47 6.18
C VAL A 31 -19.52 13.75 6.34
N VAL A 32 -18.87 14.15 5.25
CA VAL A 32 -17.48 14.60 5.23
C VAL A 32 -17.36 15.95 4.54
N ASP A 33 -16.34 16.71 4.93
CA ASP A 33 -15.99 18.00 4.36
C ASP A 33 -14.78 17.83 3.42
N LEU A 34 -14.96 18.13 2.13
CA LEU A 34 -13.89 18.06 1.13
C LEU A 34 -13.39 19.46 0.71
N SER A 35 -13.62 20.49 1.52
CA SER A 35 -13.31 21.89 1.19
C SER A 35 -11.82 22.22 1.07
N HIS A 36 -10.92 21.37 1.59
CA HIS A 36 -9.48 21.60 1.48
C HIS A 36 -9.03 21.61 0.00
N PRO A 37 -8.43 22.70 -0.51
CA PRO A 37 -8.28 22.90 -1.95
C PRO A 37 -7.05 22.23 -2.57
N ALA A 38 -6.10 21.73 -1.76
CA ALA A 38 -4.78 21.30 -2.24
C ALA A 38 -4.80 20.29 -3.38
N LEU A 39 -5.73 19.33 -3.39
CA LEU A 39 -5.79 18.36 -4.49
C LEU A 39 -6.15 19.02 -5.84
N ASN A 40 -7.00 20.05 -5.84
CA ASN A 40 -7.35 20.80 -7.06
C ASN A 40 -6.21 21.69 -7.57
N GLN A 41 -5.19 21.95 -6.74
CA GLN A 41 -4.00 22.71 -7.13
C GLN A 41 -2.94 21.85 -7.82
N ILE A 42 -3.12 20.53 -7.84
CA ILE A 42 -2.28 19.63 -8.63
C ILE A 42 -2.80 19.63 -10.06
N ASP A 43 -2.04 20.25 -10.95
CA ASP A 43 -2.22 20.20 -12.40
C ASP A 43 -1.33 19.11 -13.03
N GLU A 44 -1.43 18.93 -14.35
CA GLU A 44 -0.63 17.95 -15.08
C GLU A 44 0.88 18.20 -14.98
N GLU A 45 1.31 19.45 -14.80
CA GLU A 45 2.74 19.80 -14.67
C GLU A 45 3.30 19.38 -13.31
N ASN A 46 2.52 19.54 -12.24
CA ASN A 46 2.93 19.26 -10.87
C ASN A 46 2.61 17.82 -10.44
N LYS A 47 1.76 17.11 -11.19
CA LYS A 47 1.46 15.69 -11.03
C LYS A 47 2.73 14.82 -10.97
N ALA A 48 3.70 15.06 -11.85
CA ALA A 48 4.96 14.32 -11.87
C ALA A 48 5.80 14.57 -10.61
N ALA A 49 5.78 15.80 -10.08
CA ALA A 49 6.48 16.14 -8.85
C ALA A 49 5.81 15.50 -7.63
N LEU A 50 4.49 15.46 -7.57
CA LEU A 50 3.75 14.73 -6.52
C LEU A 50 4.08 13.24 -6.54
N LEU A 51 4.08 12.61 -7.72
CA LEU A 51 4.47 11.20 -7.88
C LEU A 51 5.91 10.97 -7.40
N ARG A 52 6.84 11.86 -7.78
CA ARG A 52 8.23 11.80 -7.36
C ARG A 52 8.37 11.91 -5.84
N TYR A 53 7.62 12.80 -5.20
CA TYR A 53 7.59 12.91 -3.75
C TYR A 53 7.11 11.61 -3.10
N PHE A 54 5.96 11.09 -3.50
CA PHE A 54 5.43 9.83 -2.95
C PHE A 54 6.39 8.65 -3.13
N ALA A 55 7.06 8.58 -4.28
CA ALA A 55 8.06 7.55 -4.54
C ALA A 55 9.33 7.67 -3.66
N SER A 56 9.56 8.85 -3.07
CA SER A 56 10.78 9.17 -2.33
C SER A 56 10.62 9.09 -0.81
N THR A 57 9.41 8.93 -0.29
CA THR A 57 9.11 8.92 1.15
C THR A 57 8.61 7.54 1.60
N PRO A 58 8.99 7.06 2.80
CA PRO A 58 8.55 5.76 3.29
C PRO A 58 7.06 5.73 3.65
N ARG A 59 6.41 6.91 3.69
CA ARG A 59 4.99 7.07 4.00
C ARG A 59 4.06 6.61 2.88
N TRP A 60 4.56 6.47 1.66
CA TRP A 60 3.76 6.07 0.51
C TRP A 60 4.40 4.86 -0.18
N GLU A 61 3.55 3.95 -0.64
CA GLU A 61 3.94 2.86 -1.53
C GLU A 61 3.42 3.16 -2.92
N VAL A 62 4.31 3.37 -3.89
CA VAL A 62 3.91 3.69 -5.27
C VAL A 62 3.97 2.43 -6.14
N GLY A 63 2.79 2.01 -6.59
CA GLY A 63 2.59 0.85 -7.46
C GLY A 63 2.08 1.25 -8.84
N LEU A 64 1.81 0.22 -9.63
CA LEU A 64 1.24 0.33 -10.98
C LEU A 64 0.02 -0.55 -11.08
N ASP A 65 -1.08 0.00 -11.58
CA ASP A 65 -2.29 -0.79 -11.82
C ASP A 65 -2.11 -1.74 -13.02
N LYS A 66 -3.17 -2.48 -13.35
CA LYS A 66 -3.20 -3.40 -14.51
C LYS A 66 -2.99 -2.71 -15.86
N ASN A 67 -3.20 -1.40 -15.95
CA ASN A 67 -2.99 -0.58 -17.14
C ASN A 67 -1.66 0.16 -17.12
N ASN A 68 -0.80 -0.10 -16.12
CA ASN A 68 0.43 0.64 -15.83
C ASN A 68 0.22 2.13 -15.49
N ALA A 69 -0.95 2.50 -14.98
CA ALA A 69 -1.18 3.80 -14.36
C ALA A 69 -0.64 3.79 -12.92
N PRO A 70 0.09 4.84 -12.49
CA PRO A 70 0.61 4.91 -11.14
C PRO A 70 -0.48 5.17 -10.10
N PHE A 71 -0.29 4.57 -8.93
CA PHE A 71 -1.07 4.86 -7.73
C PHE A 71 -0.14 4.85 -6.52
N ALA A 72 -0.45 5.65 -5.49
CA ALA A 72 0.29 5.72 -4.25
C ALA A 72 -0.64 5.34 -3.08
N VAL A 73 -0.31 4.28 -2.35
CA VAL A 73 -1.04 3.86 -1.15
C VAL A 73 -0.38 4.47 0.07
N LYS A 74 -1.16 5.12 0.94
CA LYS A 74 -0.67 5.63 2.22
C LYS A 74 -0.29 4.47 3.12
N ARG A 75 0.89 4.53 3.72
CA ARG A 75 1.36 3.59 4.71
C ARG A 75 1.19 4.16 6.11
N GLU A 76 0.86 3.29 7.05
CA GLU A 76 0.76 3.66 8.47
C GLU A 76 2.02 3.27 9.25
N LYS A 77 2.26 3.95 10.36
CA LYS A 77 3.34 3.63 11.29
C LYS A 77 2.93 2.46 12.20
N ASN A 78 3.83 1.51 12.40
CA ASN A 78 3.67 0.46 13.40
C ASN A 78 4.07 0.95 14.81
N TYR A 79 3.97 0.07 15.81
CA TYR A 79 4.39 0.30 17.21
C TYR A 79 5.86 0.65 17.42
N LYS A 80 6.72 0.47 16.41
CA LYS A 80 8.13 0.90 16.44
C LYS A 80 8.35 2.23 15.72
N GLY A 81 7.28 2.89 15.27
CA GLY A 81 7.31 4.16 14.54
C GLY A 81 7.70 4.05 13.07
N GLY A 82 7.95 2.84 12.56
CA GLY A 82 8.32 2.59 11.16
C GLY A 82 7.09 2.41 10.27
N TYR A 83 7.15 2.91 9.05
CA TYR A 83 6.14 2.63 8.03
C TYR A 83 6.28 1.19 7.53
N PHE A 84 5.15 0.51 7.33
CA PHE A 84 5.11 -0.85 6.82
C PHE A 84 4.00 -1.01 5.80
N SER A 85 4.19 -1.97 4.90
CA SER A 85 3.21 -2.31 3.88
C SER A 85 2.23 -3.33 4.45
N ALA A 86 0.94 -3.09 4.22
CA ALA A 86 -0.12 -4.02 4.57
C ALA A 86 -0.67 -4.71 3.33
N LEU A 87 -1.29 -5.88 3.51
CA LEU A 87 -1.91 -6.63 2.42
C LEU A 87 -2.93 -5.75 1.69
N ASN A 88 -2.67 -5.49 0.40
CA ASN A 88 -3.48 -4.59 -0.45
C ASN A 88 -3.65 -3.16 0.10
N GLY A 89 -2.80 -2.72 1.03
CA GLY A 89 -2.87 -1.38 1.62
C GLY A 89 -3.94 -1.16 2.67
N TYR A 90 -4.54 -2.23 3.21
CA TYR A 90 -5.54 -2.13 4.28
C TYR A 90 -4.89 -2.20 5.64
N TYR A 91 -5.14 -1.18 6.46
CA TYR A 91 -4.66 -1.09 7.83
C TYR A 91 -5.83 -1.28 8.79
N THR A 92 -5.61 -2.04 9.85
CA THR A 92 -6.59 -2.32 10.90
C THR A 92 -6.09 -1.81 12.25
N LYS A 93 -6.91 -1.86 13.29
CA LYS A 93 -6.46 -1.55 14.65
C LYS A 93 -5.26 -2.37 15.13
N HIS A 94 -5.10 -3.60 14.62
CA HIS A 94 -4.01 -4.50 15.00
C HIS A 94 -2.68 -4.13 14.34
N ASP A 95 -2.75 -3.29 13.31
CA ASP A 95 -1.62 -2.83 12.52
C ASP A 95 -0.98 -1.58 13.17
N LEU A 96 -1.72 -0.83 14.00
CA LEU A 96 -1.29 0.45 14.57
C LEU A 96 -0.70 0.36 15.97
N SER A 97 0.20 1.30 16.28
CA SER A 97 0.86 1.45 17.59
C SER A 97 -0.08 1.87 18.72
N GLU A 98 -1.04 2.73 18.39
CA GLU A 98 -2.01 3.30 19.32
C GLU A 98 -3.40 3.11 18.71
N PRO A 99 -4.21 2.19 19.24
CA PRO A 99 -5.57 2.01 18.74
C PRO A 99 -6.35 3.30 18.99
N LEU A 100 -7.12 3.74 17.98
CA LEU A 100 -7.93 4.96 18.05
C LEU A 100 -8.98 4.90 19.18
N SER A 101 -9.33 3.69 19.66
CA SER A 101 -9.98 3.40 20.93
C SER A 101 -9.82 1.90 21.27
N ASN A 102 -9.99 1.50 22.53
CA ASN A 102 -9.83 0.09 22.96
C ASN A 102 -10.95 -0.85 22.47
N ASP A 103 -12.11 -0.32 22.06
CA ASP A 103 -13.30 -1.12 21.72
C ASP A 103 -13.69 -1.06 20.23
N ASP A 104 -13.14 -0.13 19.44
CA ASP A 104 -13.55 0.04 18.04
C ASP A 104 -12.76 -0.86 17.08
N TYR A 105 -13.46 -1.75 16.40
CA TYR A 105 -12.97 -2.37 15.18
C TYR A 105 -12.94 -1.32 14.05
N PHE A 106 -11.80 -1.18 13.38
CA PHE A 106 -11.72 -0.43 12.13
C PHE A 106 -10.78 -1.09 11.13
N GLN A 107 -11.04 -0.80 9.87
CA GLN A 107 -10.13 -1.02 8.75
C GLN A 107 -10.17 0.21 7.84
N THR A 108 -9.02 0.71 7.42
CA THR A 108 -8.91 1.84 6.50
C THR A 108 -7.94 1.54 5.38
N ARG A 109 -8.15 2.24 4.26
CA ARG A 109 -7.18 2.32 3.19
C ARG A 109 -7.31 3.68 2.53
N ALA A 110 -6.18 4.33 2.27
CA ALA A 110 -6.15 5.59 1.54
C ALA A 110 -5.13 5.49 0.41
N LEU A 111 -5.48 6.02 -0.76
CA LEU A 111 -4.57 6.09 -1.89
C LEU A 111 -4.82 7.32 -2.75
N ILE A 112 -3.80 7.69 -3.52
CA ILE A 112 -3.89 8.64 -4.62
C ILE A 112 -3.74 7.88 -5.93
N SER A 113 -4.70 8.03 -6.84
CA SER A 113 -4.59 7.55 -8.21
C SER A 113 -4.28 8.71 -9.15
N PHE A 114 -3.31 8.50 -10.05
CA PHE A 114 -2.79 9.57 -10.90
C PHE A 114 -3.51 9.69 -12.24
N ASP A 115 -4.17 8.63 -12.72
CA ASP A 115 -4.92 8.69 -13.98
C ASP A 115 -6.36 8.22 -13.76
N ASN A 116 -6.56 6.90 -13.76
CA ASN A 116 -7.86 6.29 -13.55
C ASN A 116 -8.09 6.03 -12.07
N ILE A 117 -9.34 6.16 -11.65
CA ILE A 117 -9.79 5.67 -10.34
C ILE A 117 -9.40 4.20 -10.22
N TYR A 118 -8.63 3.88 -9.17
CA TYR A 118 -8.10 2.54 -8.93
C TYR A 118 -9.22 1.55 -8.65
N GLY A 119 -10.18 1.93 -7.80
CA GLY A 119 -11.46 1.24 -7.69
C GLY A 119 -11.34 -0.20 -7.17
N TYR A 120 -10.64 -0.38 -6.06
CA TYR A 120 -10.43 -1.71 -5.50
C TYR A 120 -11.72 -2.33 -4.96
N GLY A 121 -12.07 -3.53 -5.42
CA GLY A 121 -13.22 -4.29 -4.90
C GLY A 121 -14.60 -3.75 -5.31
N ASN A 122 -14.68 -2.96 -6.39
CA ASN A 122 -15.86 -2.18 -6.76
C ASN A 122 -17.18 -2.96 -6.89
N LYS A 123 -17.99 -2.95 -5.82
CA LYS A 123 -19.45 -2.83 -5.92
C LYS A 123 -19.76 -1.36 -6.20
N LYS A 124 -20.11 -1.02 -7.46
CA LYS A 124 -20.29 0.38 -7.91
C LYS A 124 -21.23 1.19 -7.00
N ASP A 125 -22.24 0.55 -6.43
CA ASP A 125 -23.27 1.21 -5.63
C ASP A 125 -22.79 1.64 -4.23
N LEU A 126 -21.68 1.10 -3.72
CA LEU A 126 -21.07 1.53 -2.44
C LEU A 126 -20.26 2.83 -2.58
N ILE A 127 -19.83 3.15 -3.79
CA ILE A 127 -18.85 4.22 -4.02
C ILE A 127 -19.56 5.58 -4.04
N THR A 128 -19.10 6.47 -3.17
CA THR A 128 -19.50 7.88 -3.23
C THR A 128 -18.48 8.66 -4.05
N HIS A 129 -18.90 9.18 -5.19
CA HIS A 129 -18.10 10.09 -5.99
C HIS A 129 -18.46 11.54 -5.67
N SER A 130 -17.46 12.37 -5.43
CA SER A 130 -17.62 13.80 -5.17
C SER A 130 -16.41 14.57 -5.69
N ALA A 131 -16.58 15.85 -6.00
CA ALA A 131 -15.48 16.72 -6.38
C ALA A 131 -14.77 17.25 -5.13
N VAL A 132 -13.46 17.43 -5.22
CA VAL A 132 -12.72 18.22 -4.22
C VAL A 132 -13.28 19.64 -4.22
N GLY A 133 -13.58 20.16 -3.02
CA GLY A 133 -14.28 21.42 -2.80
C GLY A 133 -15.75 21.25 -2.41
N ASP A 134 -16.36 20.08 -2.63
CA ASP A 134 -17.74 19.82 -2.18
C ASP A 134 -17.82 19.78 -0.64
N ASN A 135 -18.83 20.45 -0.08
CA ASN A 135 -19.13 20.41 1.35
C ASN A 135 -20.59 20.85 1.58
N PRO A 136 -21.42 20.07 2.31
CA PRO A 136 -21.16 18.73 2.84
C PRO A 136 -21.26 17.62 1.79
N VAL A 137 -20.50 16.54 1.97
CA VAL A 137 -20.60 15.33 1.13
C VAL A 137 -21.21 14.19 1.95
N LEU A 138 -22.40 13.76 1.55
CA LEU A 138 -23.11 12.64 2.17
C LEU A 138 -22.65 11.30 1.58
N LEU A 139 -22.00 10.47 2.41
CA LEU A 139 -21.45 9.19 2.01
C LEU A 139 -22.51 8.08 2.01
N THR A 140 -22.35 7.18 1.05
CA THR A 140 -23.05 5.89 1.03
C THR A 140 -22.32 4.90 1.93
N VAL A 141 -23.08 4.23 2.79
CA VAL A 141 -22.58 3.33 3.83
C VAL A 141 -23.24 1.97 3.69
N GLU A 142 -22.46 0.90 3.57
CA GLU A 142 -22.94 -0.48 3.63
C GLU A 142 -23.04 -0.92 5.10
N THR A 143 -24.21 -1.45 5.50
CA THR A 143 -24.41 -2.03 6.84
C THR A 143 -23.53 -3.25 7.05
N PRO A 144 -23.25 -3.64 8.31
CA PRO A 144 -22.58 -4.91 8.61
C PRO A 144 -23.27 -6.10 7.94
N TYR A 145 -22.49 -7.08 7.48
CA TYR A 145 -22.98 -8.35 6.94
C TYR A 145 -21.97 -9.47 7.19
N SER A 146 -22.33 -10.70 6.81
CA SER A 146 -21.47 -11.87 7.03
C SER A 146 -20.11 -11.70 6.33
N GLY A 147 -19.02 -11.73 7.10
CA GLY A 147 -17.65 -11.53 6.62
C GLY A 147 -17.17 -10.08 6.57
N THR A 148 -18.00 -9.10 6.90
CA THR A 148 -17.63 -7.67 6.95
C THR A 148 -18.28 -7.02 8.17
N PRO A 149 -17.64 -7.11 9.36
CA PRO A 149 -18.19 -6.52 10.58
C PRO A 149 -18.11 -4.99 10.54
N GLY A 150 -19.12 -4.29 11.05
CA GLY A 150 -19.16 -2.82 11.03
C GLY A 150 -19.62 -2.22 9.69
N TYR A 151 -19.72 -0.90 9.68
CA TYR A 151 -20.20 -0.09 8.57
C TYR A 151 -19.06 0.26 7.62
N SER A 152 -19.22 -0.04 6.34
CA SER A 152 -18.22 0.22 5.30
C SER A 152 -18.62 1.39 4.41
N SER A 153 -17.66 2.20 3.97
CA SER A 153 -17.85 3.27 3.00
C SER A 153 -16.63 3.40 2.09
N TYR A 154 -16.86 3.85 0.85
CA TYR A 154 -15.79 4.14 -0.09
C TYR A 154 -16.00 5.52 -0.72
N LEU A 155 -15.12 6.46 -0.42
CA LEU A 155 -15.11 7.80 -1.01
C LEU A 155 -14.10 7.87 -2.15
N VAL A 156 -14.50 8.47 -3.27
CA VAL A 156 -13.61 8.94 -4.33
C VAL A 156 -13.77 10.46 -4.44
N ALA A 157 -12.80 11.20 -3.92
CA ALA A 157 -12.68 12.64 -4.08
C ALA A 157 -11.90 12.94 -5.37
N LYS A 158 -12.63 13.43 -6.38
CA LYS A 158 -12.08 13.73 -7.71
C LYS A 158 -11.51 15.13 -7.74
N ALA A 159 -10.25 15.26 -8.14
CA ALA A 159 -9.62 16.53 -8.45
C ALA A 159 -9.29 16.61 -9.94
N ASN A 160 -8.61 17.69 -10.34
CA ASN A 160 -8.30 17.97 -11.74
C ASN A 160 -7.42 16.88 -12.39
N SER A 161 -6.32 16.50 -11.73
CA SER A 161 -5.30 15.60 -12.30
C SER A 161 -5.01 14.35 -11.46
N VAL A 162 -5.61 14.24 -10.28
CA VAL A 162 -5.46 13.08 -9.38
C VAL A 162 -6.79 12.79 -8.66
N ASN A 163 -6.96 11.59 -8.13
CA ASN A 163 -8.10 11.25 -7.28
C ASN A 163 -7.60 10.73 -5.93
N MET A 164 -8.29 11.09 -4.85
CA MET A 164 -8.11 10.45 -3.55
C MET A 164 -9.20 9.43 -3.32
N GLU A 165 -8.80 8.22 -2.96
CA GLU A 165 -9.72 7.12 -2.68
C GLU A 165 -9.52 6.67 -1.23
N ILE A 166 -10.61 6.71 -0.45
CA ILE A 166 -10.59 6.35 0.97
C ILE A 166 -11.65 5.29 1.23
N TYR A 167 -11.21 4.15 1.75
CA TYR A 167 -12.07 3.15 2.35
C TYR A 167 -12.04 3.28 3.87
N GLU A 168 -13.21 3.20 4.48
CA GLU A 168 -13.37 3.10 5.93
C GLU A 168 -14.39 2.02 6.28
N GLN A 169 -13.99 1.12 7.15
CA GLN A 169 -14.84 0.19 7.87
C GLN A 169 -14.71 0.52 9.36
N SER A 170 -15.81 0.73 10.06
CA SER A 170 -15.80 1.05 11.50
C SER A 170 -17.11 0.65 12.19
N SER A 171 -17.10 0.58 13.52
CA SER A 171 -18.28 0.31 14.35
C SER A 171 -19.34 1.43 14.27
N SER A 172 -18.89 2.67 14.08
CA SER A 172 -19.73 3.87 13.99
C SER A 172 -20.27 4.05 12.57
N VAL A 173 -21.40 4.73 12.40
CA VAL A 173 -21.88 5.19 11.08
C VAL A 173 -21.17 6.48 10.65
N GLU A 174 -20.75 7.30 11.61
CA GLU A 174 -19.98 8.51 11.37
C GLU A 174 -18.65 8.17 10.67
N ARG A 175 -18.22 9.00 9.72
CA ARG A 175 -17.06 8.74 8.84
C ARG A 175 -15.84 9.54 9.27
N LYS A 176 -15.56 9.48 10.57
CA LYS A 176 -14.52 10.29 11.23
C LYS A 176 -13.11 9.99 10.70
N LEU A 177 -12.81 8.73 10.39
CA LEU A 177 -11.50 8.37 9.86
C LEU A 177 -11.33 8.86 8.43
N THR A 178 -12.39 8.77 7.62
CA THR A 178 -12.41 9.33 6.26
C THR A 178 -12.12 10.83 6.29
N ALA A 179 -12.80 11.60 7.15
CA ALA A 179 -12.55 13.03 7.30
C ALA A 179 -11.11 13.34 7.78
N LYS A 180 -10.62 12.61 8.80
CA LYS A 180 -9.25 12.77 9.31
C LYS A 180 -8.20 12.49 8.24
N ILE A 181 -8.33 11.36 7.53
CA ILE A 181 -7.41 10.93 6.46
C ILE A 181 -7.42 11.94 5.31
N TYR A 182 -8.59 12.41 4.90
CA TYR A 182 -8.71 13.42 3.86
C TYR A 182 -7.94 14.68 4.21
N ASN A 183 -8.14 15.21 5.42
CA ASN A 183 -7.44 16.40 5.88
C ASN A 183 -5.92 16.18 5.99
N GLU A 184 -5.49 15.07 6.59
CA GLU A 184 -4.07 14.74 6.75
C GLU A 184 -3.34 14.64 5.41
N ILE A 185 -3.93 13.97 4.43
CA ILE A 185 -3.34 13.85 3.08
C ILE A 185 -3.39 15.21 2.36
N SER A 186 -4.47 15.98 2.53
CA SER A 186 -4.61 17.28 1.87
C SER A 186 -3.60 18.31 2.40
N GLU A 187 -3.31 18.29 3.70
CA GLU A 187 -2.26 19.09 4.33
C GLU A 187 -0.86 18.72 3.82
N GLU A 188 -0.57 17.41 3.71
CA GLU A 188 0.68 16.90 3.14
C GLU A 188 0.85 17.36 1.68
N ILE A 189 -0.20 17.26 0.86
CA ILE A 189 -0.18 17.71 -0.54
C ILE A 189 0.01 19.23 -0.63
N ALA A 190 -0.59 20.02 0.27
CA ALA A 190 -0.34 21.46 0.32
C ALA A 190 1.13 21.78 0.58
N GLU A 191 1.77 21.01 1.45
CA GLU A 191 3.20 21.16 1.73
C GLU A 191 4.06 20.78 0.53
N VAL A 192 3.69 19.74 -0.21
CA VAL A 192 4.33 19.36 -1.49
C VAL A 192 4.23 20.51 -2.49
N ILE A 193 3.04 21.09 -2.67
CA ILE A 193 2.82 22.22 -3.60
C ILE A 193 3.69 23.41 -3.23
N LYS A 194 3.76 23.75 -1.94
CA LYS A 194 4.61 24.86 -1.44
C LYS A 194 6.10 24.66 -1.78
N ASN A 195 6.55 23.41 -1.91
CA ASN A 195 7.95 23.05 -2.12
C ASN A 195 8.19 22.38 -3.49
N ILE A 196 7.32 22.62 -4.47
CA ILE A 196 7.27 21.83 -5.71
C ILE A 196 8.57 21.85 -6.50
N GLU A 197 9.25 23.01 -6.56
CA GLU A 197 10.53 23.15 -7.28
C GLU A 197 11.66 22.36 -6.62
N GLN A 198 11.68 22.29 -5.29
CA GLN A 198 12.63 21.43 -4.58
C GLN A 198 12.32 19.96 -4.87
N ILE A 199 11.06 19.57 -4.83
CA ILE A 199 10.63 18.18 -5.08
C ILE A 199 10.94 17.79 -6.53
N LYS A 200 10.73 18.67 -7.50
CA LYS A 200 11.15 18.47 -8.90
C LYS A 200 12.64 18.19 -9.03
N LYS A 201 13.47 18.70 -8.12
CA LYS A 201 14.92 18.48 -8.12
C LYS A 201 15.35 17.24 -7.33
N THR A 202 14.84 17.06 -6.11
CA THR A 202 15.35 16.06 -5.15
C THR A 202 14.38 14.92 -4.85
N GLY A 203 13.08 15.12 -5.12
CA GLY A 203 12.00 14.24 -4.66
C GLY A 203 11.68 14.40 -3.16
N LEU A 204 12.33 15.32 -2.45
CA LEU A 204 12.26 15.43 -1.00
C LEU A 204 11.73 16.79 -0.57
N LEU A 205 10.90 16.77 0.48
CA LEU A 205 10.54 17.97 1.24
C LEU A 205 11.77 18.58 1.95
N PRO A 206 11.72 19.87 2.34
CA PRO A 206 12.78 20.47 3.16
C PRO A 206 12.85 19.82 4.54
N GLU A 207 14.02 19.81 5.18
CA GLU A 207 14.22 19.18 6.50
C GLU A 207 13.34 19.78 7.61
N THR A 208 12.84 21.00 7.40
CA THR A 208 11.91 21.67 8.32
C THR A 208 10.48 21.15 8.23
N SER A 209 10.15 20.33 7.22
CA SER A 209 8.83 19.75 7.04
C SER A 209 8.56 18.64 8.08
N PRO A 210 7.35 18.58 8.67
CA PRO A 210 6.96 17.44 9.51
C PRO A 210 6.85 16.12 8.72
N HIS A 211 6.78 16.18 7.39
CA HIS A 211 6.70 15.03 6.48
C HIS A 211 8.04 14.69 5.84
N TYR A 212 9.13 15.40 6.19
CA TYR A 212 10.46 15.08 5.72
C TYR A 212 10.90 13.68 6.17
N SER A 213 11.53 12.96 5.26
CA SER A 213 12.22 11.71 5.55
C SER A 213 13.59 11.75 4.90
N ALA A 214 14.63 11.73 5.72
CA ALA A 214 16.01 11.72 5.24
C ALA A 214 16.26 10.45 4.41
N PRO A 215 16.77 10.57 3.18
CA PRO A 215 17.15 9.42 2.39
C PRO A 215 18.32 8.69 3.05
N ALA A 216 18.43 7.38 2.82
CA ALA A 216 19.62 6.66 3.21
C ALA A 216 20.79 7.04 2.30
N ILE A 217 22.01 6.89 2.81
CA ILE A 217 23.25 7.18 2.07
C ILE A 217 23.83 5.97 1.33
N ASN A 218 23.38 4.76 1.69
CA ASN A 218 23.85 3.51 1.10
C ASN A 218 22.66 2.62 0.73
N SER A 219 22.80 1.89 -0.38
CA SER A 219 21.83 0.87 -0.74
C SER A 219 21.94 -0.34 0.19
N PHE A 220 20.82 -0.89 0.61
CA PHE A 220 20.78 -2.16 1.32
C PHE A 220 19.50 -2.93 0.98
N LEU A 221 19.55 -4.24 1.18
CA LEU A 221 18.40 -5.13 1.02
C LEU A 221 18.38 -6.13 2.17
N ASN A 222 17.23 -6.19 2.83
CA ASN A 222 16.89 -7.17 3.85
C ASN A 222 15.71 -8.03 3.39
N VAL A 223 15.70 -9.27 3.84
CA VAL A 223 14.62 -10.24 3.57
C VAL A 223 14.15 -10.81 4.89
N TYR A 224 12.88 -10.58 5.18
CA TYR A 224 12.18 -11.07 6.36
C TYR A 224 11.15 -12.11 5.94
N THR A 225 10.96 -13.15 6.74
CA THR A 225 9.78 -14.02 6.65
C THR A 225 8.58 -13.23 7.15
N SER A 226 7.45 -13.26 6.43
CA SER A 226 6.24 -12.56 6.86
C SER A 226 5.63 -13.33 8.04
N TRP A 227 5.72 -12.77 9.25
CA TRP A 227 5.41 -13.41 10.54
C TRP A 227 3.92 -13.62 10.82
N ARG A 228 3.11 -14.07 9.85
CA ARG A 228 1.65 -14.16 10.03
C ARG A 228 1.15 -15.45 10.68
N THR A 229 2.02 -16.39 11.05
CA THR A 229 1.57 -17.64 11.71
C THR A 229 2.58 -18.04 12.78
N LYS A 230 2.13 -18.26 14.02
CA LYS A 230 2.95 -18.94 15.01
C LYS A 230 2.98 -20.43 14.66
N GLU A 231 4.08 -21.10 14.96
CA GLU A 231 4.25 -22.55 14.73
C GLU A 231 3.09 -23.40 15.32
N GLU A 232 2.48 -22.90 16.40
CA GLU A 232 1.34 -23.49 17.10
C GLU A 232 -0.02 -23.31 16.40
N ASP A 233 -0.16 -22.37 15.47
CA ASP A 233 -1.38 -22.12 14.67
C ASP A 233 -1.45 -23.00 13.39
N LEU A 234 -0.39 -23.76 13.11
CA LEU A 234 -0.24 -24.61 11.91
C LEU A 234 -0.84 -26.01 12.04
N LYS A 235 -1.64 -26.26 13.08
CA LYS A 235 -2.34 -27.54 13.28
C LYS A 235 -3.53 -27.74 12.33
N SER A 236 -3.62 -26.96 11.27
CA SER A 236 -4.69 -27.02 10.29
C SER A 236 -4.09 -27.15 8.88
N ASP A 237 -4.70 -27.99 8.04
CA ASP A 237 -4.26 -28.41 6.69
C ASP A 237 -4.17 -27.26 5.66
N PHE A 238 -3.91 -26.02 6.08
CA PHE A 238 -3.87 -24.86 5.19
C PHE A 238 -2.47 -24.70 4.58
N LEU A 239 -2.44 -24.84 3.27
CA LEU A 239 -1.30 -24.56 2.40
C LEU A 239 -1.04 -23.04 2.38
N GLN A 240 0.06 -22.58 2.98
CA GLN A 240 0.54 -21.20 2.81
C GLN A 240 1.86 -21.19 2.03
N TYR A 241 1.89 -20.44 0.92
CA TYR A 241 3.10 -20.22 0.16
C TYR A 241 4.19 -19.51 0.98
N GLY A 242 5.43 -19.55 0.52
CA GLY A 242 6.52 -18.79 1.11
C GLY A 242 6.34 -17.30 0.90
N ILE A 243 5.88 -16.59 1.93
CA ILE A 243 5.69 -15.13 1.91
C ILE A 243 6.92 -14.45 2.52
N TYR A 244 7.52 -13.54 1.78
CA TYR A 244 8.71 -12.80 2.20
C TYR A 244 8.51 -11.30 2.03
N THR A 245 8.95 -10.52 3.02
CA THR A 245 9.02 -9.07 2.91
C THR A 245 10.45 -8.68 2.53
N LEU A 246 10.57 -8.03 1.37
CA LEU A 246 11.77 -7.34 0.94
C LEU A 246 11.73 -5.92 1.47
N SER A 247 12.78 -5.47 2.15
CA SER A 247 12.90 -4.10 2.65
C SER A 247 14.29 -3.57 2.40
N GLY A 248 14.41 -2.35 1.90
CA GLY A 248 15.69 -1.79 1.52
C GLY A 248 15.66 -0.28 1.37
N ALA A 249 16.85 0.27 1.15
CA ALA A 249 17.01 1.58 0.53
C ALA A 249 17.78 1.39 -0.77
N LEU A 250 17.37 2.07 -1.83
CA LEU A 250 17.91 1.88 -3.18
C LEU A 250 18.25 3.23 -3.79
N CYS A 251 19.36 3.30 -4.54
CA CYS A 251 19.87 4.57 -5.08
C CYS A 251 19.82 4.59 -6.62
N PRO A 252 18.62 4.55 -7.27
CA PRO A 252 18.53 4.73 -8.71
C PRO A 252 19.07 6.08 -9.15
N LYS A 253 19.67 6.10 -10.35
CA LYS A 253 20.21 7.31 -10.97
C LYS A 253 19.22 8.04 -11.88
N ALA A 254 18.07 7.42 -12.16
CA ALA A 254 17.06 7.94 -13.08
C ALA A 254 15.67 7.49 -12.61
N SER A 255 14.64 8.15 -13.14
CA SER A 255 13.25 7.71 -12.99
C SER A 255 13.06 6.32 -13.57
N GLY A 256 12.20 5.53 -12.93
CA GLY A 256 11.90 4.19 -13.36
C GLY A 256 11.21 3.36 -12.30
N GLN A 257 11.31 2.05 -12.47
CA GLN A 257 10.64 1.07 -11.63
C GLN A 257 11.65 0.09 -11.06
N VAL A 258 11.44 -0.36 -9.84
CA VAL A 258 12.19 -1.46 -9.24
C VAL A 258 11.32 -2.69 -9.15
N TYR A 259 11.92 -3.86 -9.37
CA TYR A 259 11.29 -5.15 -9.15
C TYR A 259 12.33 -6.18 -8.67
N ALA A 260 11.85 -7.30 -8.16
CA ALA A 260 12.66 -8.39 -7.64
C ALA A 260 12.77 -9.57 -8.62
N LYS A 261 13.90 -10.28 -8.54
CA LYS A 261 14.10 -11.63 -9.10
C LYS A 261 14.54 -12.55 -7.98
N ALA A 262 14.02 -13.77 -7.93
CA ALA A 262 14.49 -14.83 -7.03
C ALA A 262 15.22 -15.89 -7.87
N VAL A 263 16.54 -15.97 -7.76
CA VAL A 263 17.39 -16.86 -8.56
C VAL A 263 17.83 -18.04 -7.71
N ASN A 264 17.50 -19.26 -8.13
CA ASN A 264 17.98 -20.47 -7.47
C ASN A 264 19.50 -20.62 -7.71
N LEU A 265 20.27 -20.74 -6.64
CA LEU A 265 21.74 -20.81 -6.73
C LEU A 265 22.26 -22.14 -7.29
N ASN A 266 21.43 -23.19 -7.31
CA ASN A 266 21.86 -24.51 -7.77
C ASN A 266 21.89 -24.60 -9.30
N ASP A 267 20.91 -24.02 -9.98
CA ASP A 267 20.67 -24.17 -11.42
C ASP A 267 20.47 -22.83 -12.16
N ASN A 268 20.55 -21.69 -11.45
CA ASN A 268 20.27 -20.36 -11.96
C ASN A 268 18.84 -20.16 -12.51
N SER A 269 17.88 -21.03 -12.17
CA SER A 269 16.49 -20.84 -12.56
C SER A 269 15.83 -19.70 -11.78
N PHE A 270 14.89 -18.99 -12.40
CA PHE A 270 14.05 -18.02 -11.69
C PHE A 270 12.90 -18.72 -10.97
N LEU A 271 12.74 -18.44 -9.67
CA LEU A 271 11.63 -18.91 -8.87
C LEU A 271 10.49 -17.88 -8.92
N SER A 272 9.29 -18.35 -9.21
CA SER A 272 8.02 -17.63 -9.23
C SER A 272 8.11 -16.35 -10.04
N GLU A 273 8.83 -16.37 -11.17
CA GLU A 273 9.30 -15.18 -11.87
C GLU A 273 8.20 -14.14 -12.10
N ILE A 274 7.06 -14.56 -12.66
CA ILE A 274 5.93 -13.67 -12.95
C ILE A 274 5.33 -13.10 -11.67
N THR A 275 5.09 -13.95 -10.67
CA THR A 275 4.49 -13.55 -9.39
C THR A 275 5.40 -12.60 -8.62
N VAL A 276 6.69 -12.96 -8.47
CA VAL A 276 7.69 -12.15 -7.79
C VAL A 276 7.85 -10.82 -8.51
N ARG A 277 8.01 -10.82 -9.84
CA ARG A 277 8.15 -9.58 -10.63
C ARG A 277 6.94 -8.66 -10.45
N ASN A 278 5.72 -9.19 -10.56
CA ASN A 278 4.51 -8.39 -10.48
C ASN A 278 4.24 -7.88 -9.07
N SER A 279 4.43 -8.71 -8.04
CA SER A 279 4.15 -8.31 -6.65
C SER A 279 5.19 -7.31 -6.12
N SER A 280 6.43 -7.39 -6.61
CA SER A 280 7.56 -6.52 -6.20
C SER A 280 7.69 -5.20 -6.93
N ARG A 281 6.94 -5.01 -8.01
CA ARG A 281 7.11 -3.83 -8.89
C ARG A 281 6.68 -2.54 -8.17
N ARG A 282 7.60 -1.59 -8.00
CA ARG A 282 7.37 -0.28 -7.37
C ARG A 282 8.03 0.85 -8.15
N ILE A 283 7.44 2.04 -8.11
CA ILE A 283 8.13 3.28 -8.48
C ILE A 283 8.81 3.79 -7.21
N ILE A 284 10.09 4.11 -7.29
CA ILE A 284 10.85 4.66 -6.17
C ILE A 284 11.55 5.96 -6.58
N GLY A 285 11.92 6.76 -5.60
CA GLY A 285 12.70 7.98 -5.79
C GLY A 285 14.05 7.70 -6.44
N TRP A 286 14.66 8.76 -6.97
CA TRP A 286 15.93 8.68 -7.68
C TRP A 286 16.73 9.98 -7.52
N SER A 287 18.04 9.86 -7.73
CA SER A 287 19.01 10.97 -7.65
C SER A 287 20.03 10.82 -8.77
N GLU A 288 20.19 11.83 -9.62
CA GLU A 288 21.15 11.81 -10.75
C GLU A 288 22.56 11.40 -10.34
N GLU A 289 22.98 11.86 -9.15
CA GLU A 289 24.30 11.57 -8.60
C GLU A 289 24.40 10.18 -7.94
N GLY A 290 23.27 9.50 -7.74
CA GLY A 290 23.17 8.22 -7.03
C GLY A 290 23.53 8.29 -5.55
N LYS A 291 23.52 9.49 -4.95
CA LYS A 291 23.91 9.73 -3.55
C LYS A 291 22.77 9.60 -2.55
N ALA A 292 21.53 9.70 -3.01
CA ALA A 292 20.35 9.51 -2.18
C ALA A 292 19.72 8.14 -2.48
N CYS A 293 19.43 7.40 -1.43
CA CYS A 293 18.79 6.10 -1.50
C CYS A 293 17.39 6.18 -0.87
N PHE A 294 16.41 5.71 -1.61
CA PHE A 294 14.99 5.84 -1.31
C PHE A 294 14.43 4.52 -0.80
N PRO A 295 13.42 4.57 0.09
CA PRO A 295 12.86 3.37 0.69
C PRO A 295 12.20 2.48 -0.37
N TYR A 296 12.42 1.18 -0.23
CA TYR A 296 11.77 0.15 -1.00
C TYR A 296 11.22 -0.90 -0.04
N GLU A 297 9.96 -1.25 -0.20
CA GLU A 297 9.38 -2.40 0.48
C GLU A 297 8.40 -3.11 -0.44
N SER A 298 8.43 -4.44 -0.42
CA SER A 298 7.40 -5.24 -1.05
C SER A 298 7.30 -6.63 -0.44
N GLU A 299 6.09 -7.18 -0.45
CA GLU A 299 5.86 -8.60 -0.26
C GLU A 299 6.08 -9.36 -1.58
N ILE A 300 6.73 -10.53 -1.49
CA ILE A 300 6.88 -11.48 -2.58
C ILE A 300 6.41 -12.85 -2.14
N ILE A 301 5.90 -13.62 -3.09
CA ILE A 301 5.45 -14.99 -2.89
C ILE A 301 6.33 -15.91 -3.73
N ILE A 302 6.93 -16.90 -3.08
CA ILE A 302 7.70 -17.97 -3.72
C ILE A 302 6.90 -19.26 -3.54
N GLY A 303 6.46 -19.85 -4.64
CA GLY A 303 5.58 -21.02 -4.65
C GLY A 303 6.25 -22.35 -5.01
N GLU A 304 7.56 -22.36 -5.26
CA GLU A 304 8.29 -23.57 -5.66
C GLU A 304 8.60 -24.53 -4.51
N GLY A 305 8.36 -25.82 -4.72
CA GLY A 305 8.72 -26.89 -3.80
C GLY A 305 7.54 -27.40 -2.96
N GLY A 306 7.84 -28.13 -1.88
CA GLY A 306 6.88 -28.56 -0.86
C GLY A 306 7.36 -28.18 0.55
N TRP A 307 6.67 -28.65 1.60
CA TRP A 307 6.91 -28.32 3.02
C TRP A 307 8.37 -28.39 3.49
N ASN A 308 9.17 -29.28 2.90
CA ASN A 308 10.57 -29.50 3.29
C ASN A 308 11.57 -29.06 2.22
N THR A 309 11.10 -28.46 1.13
CA THR A 309 11.97 -28.00 0.06
C THR A 309 12.49 -26.62 0.40
N ARG A 310 13.79 -26.57 0.70
CA ARG A 310 14.51 -25.31 0.89
C ARG A 310 15.32 -25.01 -0.36
N HIS A 311 15.18 -23.78 -0.85
CA HIS A 311 15.96 -23.25 -1.96
C HIS A 311 16.96 -22.25 -1.39
N HIS A 312 18.23 -22.40 -1.78
CA HIS A 312 19.21 -21.35 -1.60
C HIS A 312 19.06 -20.39 -2.77
N VAL A 313 18.59 -19.18 -2.49
CA VAL A 313 18.26 -18.20 -3.52
C VAL A 313 19.08 -16.94 -3.37
N ARG A 314 19.43 -16.34 -4.50
CA ARG A 314 19.86 -14.95 -4.58
C ARG A 314 18.64 -14.12 -4.96
N ILE A 315 18.20 -13.26 -4.05
CA ILE A 315 17.16 -12.28 -4.30
C ILE A 315 17.86 -11.02 -4.81
N GLU A 316 17.47 -10.58 -6.00
CA GLU A 316 18.06 -9.44 -6.68
C GLU A 316 17.00 -8.35 -6.88
N LEU A 317 17.35 -7.08 -6.65
CA LEU A 317 16.52 -5.94 -6.98
C LEU A 317 17.06 -5.26 -8.23
N TRP A 318 16.20 -5.07 -9.22
CA TRP A 318 16.52 -4.53 -10.53
C TRP A 318 15.71 -3.28 -10.80
N HIS A 319 16.38 -2.26 -11.32
CA HIS A 319 15.78 -1.03 -11.80
C HIS A 319 15.59 -1.08 -13.31
N ILE A 320 14.43 -0.64 -13.80
CA ILE A 320 14.13 -0.41 -15.21
C ILE A 320 14.00 1.09 -15.41
N ALA A 321 14.95 1.73 -16.12
CA ALA A 321 14.90 3.16 -16.37
C ALA A 321 13.76 3.54 -17.33
N ASP A 322 13.09 4.65 -17.08
CA ASP A 322 11.98 5.10 -17.93
C ASP A 322 12.44 5.50 -19.34
N SER A 323 13.65 6.08 -19.44
CA SER A 323 14.21 6.67 -20.66
C SER A 323 14.50 5.67 -21.77
N ASP A 324 15.15 4.55 -21.44
CA ASP A 324 15.66 3.57 -22.42
C ASP A 324 15.27 2.13 -22.10
N LYS A 325 14.52 1.92 -21.02
CA LYS A 325 14.10 0.61 -20.49
C LYS A 325 15.28 -0.30 -20.14
N SER A 326 16.47 0.26 -19.93
CA SER A 326 17.64 -0.49 -19.48
C SER A 326 17.41 -1.05 -18.09
N GLU A 327 17.84 -2.30 -17.89
CA GLU A 327 17.77 -2.96 -16.58
C GLU A 327 19.14 -2.86 -15.87
N THR A 328 19.14 -2.44 -14.60
CA THR A 328 20.35 -2.37 -13.77
C THR A 328 20.08 -2.99 -12.41
N LYS A 329 20.92 -3.95 -11.99
CA LYS A 329 20.85 -4.52 -10.64
C LYS A 329 21.29 -3.48 -9.61
N LEU A 330 20.45 -3.23 -8.62
CA LEU A 330 20.70 -2.26 -7.54
C LEU A 330 21.20 -2.91 -6.26
N ALA A 331 20.68 -4.08 -5.92
CA ALA A 331 21.03 -4.80 -4.70
C ALA A 331 20.80 -6.30 -4.87
N GLU A 332 21.48 -7.09 -4.05
CA GLU A 332 21.23 -8.53 -3.95
C GLU A 332 21.49 -9.03 -2.53
N ILE A 333 20.86 -10.15 -2.19
CA ILE A 333 21.12 -10.89 -0.96
C ILE A 333 20.86 -12.38 -1.17
N THR A 334 21.70 -13.21 -0.56
CA THR A 334 21.46 -14.66 -0.52
C THR A 334 20.63 -15.04 0.70
N LYS A 335 19.59 -15.85 0.50
CA LYS A 335 18.73 -16.35 1.57
C LYS A 335 18.34 -17.79 1.31
N THR A 336 18.08 -18.53 2.38
CA THR A 336 17.34 -19.80 2.28
C THR A 336 15.86 -19.48 2.36
N VAL A 337 15.11 -19.87 1.32
CA VAL A 337 13.65 -19.73 1.24
C VAL A 337 13.01 -21.11 1.13
N ALA A 338 11.73 -21.19 1.40
CA ALA A 338 10.90 -22.38 1.23
C ALA A 338 9.64 -21.96 0.48
N GLY A 339 9.15 -22.83 -0.41
CA GLY A 339 7.88 -22.59 -1.12
C GLY A 339 6.65 -22.64 -0.22
N TYR A 340 6.80 -23.22 0.97
CA TYR A 340 5.78 -23.29 2.01
C TYR A 340 6.43 -22.96 3.35
N GLN A 341 5.75 -22.17 4.17
CA GLN A 341 6.24 -21.75 5.49
C GLN A 341 5.40 -22.35 6.60
N PHE A 342 6.07 -22.61 7.73
CA PHE A 342 5.46 -22.79 9.04
C PHE A 342 5.26 -21.40 9.65
#